data_AF-A0A3B8VVG8-F1
#
_entry.id   AF-A0A3B8VVG8-F1
#
_cell.length_a   1.000
_cell.length_b   1.000
_cell.length_c   1.000
_cell.angle_alpha   90.00
_cell.angle_beta   90.00
_cell.angle_gamma   90.00
#
_symmetry.space_group_name_H-M   'P 1'
#
loop_
_entity.id
_entity.type
_entity.pdbx_description
1 polymer ?
#
loop_
_entity_poly.entity_id
_entity_poly.type
_entity_poly.pdbx_seq_one_letter_code
_entity_poly.pdbx_strand_id
1 'polypeptide(L)'
;NFTSYKTIDNGPLRTSVVLQYAPYKAANVDVKETRFISLDAGSHLNKVTTTYQFDGDPIPVAAGLITRKDAGSTTVNAEKGYAFYAEPEDATNGVIYTSLVADSPVRDFKLSEDHLLMVGETPSNAGYSYYCGGGWSQGGYPTAASWQAYLDNFAQGKQAPIEVSIR
;
A
#
# COMPACT_ATOMS: atom_id res chain seq x y z
N ASN A 1 9.37 -13.57 7.04
CA ASN A 1 10.57 -12.75 7.38
C ASN A 1 11.46 -12.64 6.14
N PHE A 2 12.06 -11.46 5.91
CA PHE A 2 13.05 -11.27 4.83
C PHE A 2 14.40 -11.90 5.20
N THR A 3 15.20 -12.28 4.20
CA THR A 3 16.53 -12.88 4.38
C THR A 3 17.67 -11.89 4.22
N SER A 4 17.46 -10.81 3.46
CA SER A 4 18.44 -9.75 3.31
C SER A 4 17.74 -8.42 2.99
N TYR A 5 18.46 -7.33 3.20
CA TYR A 5 18.01 -5.99 2.83
C TYR A 5 19.17 -5.15 2.31
N LYS A 6 18.83 -4.13 1.52
CA LYS A 6 19.77 -3.11 1.05
C LYS A 6 19.10 -1.74 1.06
N THR A 7 19.63 -0.80 1.83
CA THR A 7 19.26 0.62 1.73
C THR A 7 19.75 1.16 0.39
N ILE A 8 18.87 1.83 -0.35
CA ILE A 8 19.19 2.45 -1.64
C ILE A 8 19.38 3.95 -1.44
N ASP A 9 18.39 4.62 -0.84
CA ASP A 9 18.45 6.02 -0.45
C ASP A 9 18.23 6.18 1.06
N ASN A 10 18.92 7.14 1.66
CA ASN A 10 18.66 7.59 3.03
C ASN A 10 18.93 9.09 3.16
N GLY A 11 18.23 9.87 2.31
CA GLY A 11 18.39 11.31 2.19
C GLY A 11 17.17 12.08 2.67
N PRO A 12 17.27 13.42 2.75
CA PRO A 12 16.19 14.28 3.25
C PRO A 12 14.93 14.27 2.38
N LEU A 13 15.03 13.88 1.11
CA LEU A 13 13.91 13.82 0.18
C LEU A 13 13.28 12.43 0.07
N ARG A 14 14.07 11.38 0.32
CA ARG A 14 13.66 9.99 0.14
C ARG A 14 14.50 9.06 1.00
N THR A 15 13.82 8.10 1.61
CA THR A 15 14.42 6.87 2.12
C THR A 15 13.86 5.68 1.35
N SER A 16 14.71 4.72 1.00
CA SER A 16 14.29 3.56 0.23
C SER A 16 15.12 2.31 0.56
N VAL A 17 14.46 1.14 0.51
CA VAL A 17 15.06 -0.15 0.86
C VAL A 17 14.56 -1.24 -0.08
N VAL A 18 15.45 -2.15 -0.44
CA VAL A 18 15.11 -3.42 -1.08
C VAL A 18 15.15 -4.51 -0.02
N LEU A 19 14.10 -5.32 0.05
CA LEU A 19 14.00 -6.53 0.87
C LEU A 19 13.96 -7.75 -0.04
N GLN A 20 14.74 -8.78 0.27
CA GLN A 20 14.68 -10.07 -0.41
C GLN A 20 14.16 -11.13 0.56
N TYR A 21 13.28 -12.00 0.07
CA TYR A 21 12.70 -13.07 0.86
C TYR A 21 13.23 -14.43 0.42
N ALA A 22 13.27 -15.39 1.36
CA ALA A 22 13.48 -16.79 1.02
C ALA A 22 12.35 -17.27 0.09
N PRO A 23 12.62 -18.20 -0.84
CA PRO A 23 11.56 -18.85 -1.60
C PRO A 23 10.53 -19.50 -0.68
N TYR A 24 9.26 -19.41 -1.05
CA TYR A 24 8.15 -20.00 -0.32
C TYR A 24 7.09 -20.56 -1.29
N LYS A 25 6.26 -21.47 -0.77
CA LYS A 25 5.12 -22.02 -1.50
C LYS A 25 3.89 -21.13 -1.32
N ALA A 26 3.36 -20.61 -2.42
CA ALA A 26 2.03 -20.03 -2.49
C ALA A 26 1.07 -21.07 -3.07
N ALA A 27 0.38 -21.80 -2.20
CA ALA A 27 -0.26 -23.07 -2.54
C ALA A 27 0.75 -24.04 -3.20
N ASN A 28 0.61 -24.32 -4.50
CA ASN A 28 1.51 -25.24 -5.22
C ASN A 28 2.62 -24.53 -6.00
N VAL A 29 2.62 -23.19 -6.06
CA VAL A 29 3.58 -22.39 -6.83
C VAL A 29 4.79 -22.04 -5.95
N ASP A 30 6.01 -22.29 -6.45
CA ASP A 30 7.23 -21.76 -5.84
C ASP A 30 7.38 -20.28 -6.20
N VAL A 31 7.46 -19.44 -5.18
CA VAL A 31 7.55 -17.99 -5.34
C VAL A 31 8.80 -17.48 -4.65
N LYS A 32 9.54 -16.61 -5.33
CA LYS A 32 10.60 -15.78 -4.73
C LYS A 32 10.20 -14.31 -4.82
N GLU A 33 10.07 -13.66 -3.67
CA GLU A 33 9.65 -12.26 -3.55
C GLU A 33 10.84 -11.33 -3.36
N THR A 34 10.81 -10.19 -4.05
CA THR A 34 11.63 -9.00 -3.76
C THR A 34 10.73 -7.79 -3.63
N ARG A 35 10.95 -6.97 -2.61
CA ARG A 35 10.16 -5.77 -2.35
C ARG A 35 11.05 -4.53 -2.35
N PHE A 36 10.74 -3.56 -3.18
CA PHE A 36 11.29 -2.21 -3.12
C PHE A 36 10.28 -1.32 -2.39
N ILE A 37 10.75 -0.63 -1.34
CA ILE A 37 9.93 0.29 -0.55
C ILE A 37 10.60 1.65 -0.58
N SER A 38 9.82 2.70 -0.84
CA SER A 38 10.30 4.08 -0.76
C SER A 38 9.30 4.98 -0.03
N LEU A 39 9.81 5.90 0.77
CA LEU A 39 9.03 6.97 1.38
C LEU A 39 9.63 8.31 0.98
N ASP A 40 8.79 9.15 0.36
CA ASP A 40 9.14 10.51 -0.03
C ASP A 40 8.78 11.49 1.08
N ALA A 41 9.61 12.52 1.24
CA ALA A 41 9.39 13.56 2.23
C ALA A 41 8.00 14.22 2.07
N GLY A 42 7.30 14.41 3.18
CA GLY A 42 5.95 14.99 3.20
C GLY A 42 4.82 14.01 2.82
N SER A 43 5.14 12.78 2.43
CA SER A 43 4.12 11.74 2.20
C SER A 43 3.78 11.02 3.51
N HIS A 44 2.50 10.70 3.70
CA HIS A 44 2.03 9.75 4.72
C HIS A 44 2.00 8.30 4.20
N LEU A 45 2.32 8.12 2.92
CA LEU A 45 2.24 6.85 2.21
C LEU A 45 3.59 6.48 1.62
N ASN A 46 4.03 5.26 1.93
CA ASN A 46 5.18 4.62 1.30
C ASN A 46 4.72 3.99 -0.01
N LYS A 47 5.54 4.08 -1.07
CA LYS A 47 5.38 3.23 -2.26
C LYS A 47 6.00 1.88 -2.00
N VAL A 48 5.28 0.82 -2.33
CA VAL A 48 5.75 -0.56 -2.29
C VAL A 48 5.61 -1.14 -3.69
N THR A 49 6.73 -1.58 -4.26
CA THR A 49 6.75 -2.36 -5.51
C THR A 49 7.26 -3.75 -5.16
N THR A 50 6.44 -4.76 -5.41
CA THR A 50 6.79 -6.16 -5.15
C THR A 50 6.93 -6.90 -6.47
N THR A 51 8.04 -7.61 -6.63
CA THR A 51 8.31 -8.47 -7.78
C THR A 51 8.33 -9.92 -7.31
N TYR A 52 7.60 -10.77 -8.03
CA TYR A 52 7.51 -12.19 -7.76
C TYR A 52 8.10 -12.96 -8.92
N GLN A 53 9.07 -13.83 -8.62
CA GLN A 53 9.61 -14.79 -9.57
C GLN A 53 8.95 -16.15 -9.31
N PHE A 54 8.32 -16.70 -10.34
CA PHE A 54 7.64 -18.00 -10.36
C PHE A 54 7.51 -18.53 -11.79
N ASP A 55 7.12 -19.79 -11.95
CA ASP A 55 6.85 -20.41 -13.25
C ASP A 55 5.35 -20.43 -13.57
N GLY A 56 5.01 -20.25 -14.84
CA GLY A 56 3.64 -20.36 -15.35
C GLY A 56 2.92 -19.03 -15.58
N ASP A 57 1.58 -19.08 -15.54
CA ASP A 57 0.68 -17.96 -15.83
C ASP A 57 0.68 -16.90 -14.72
N PRO A 58 0.25 -15.65 -15.02
CA PRO A 58 0.11 -14.61 -14.01
C PRO A 58 -0.69 -15.06 -12.77
N ILE A 59 -0.25 -14.65 -11.58
CA ILE A 59 -0.85 -15.06 -10.31
C ILE A 59 -1.61 -13.90 -9.65
N PRO A 60 -2.68 -14.19 -8.88
CA PRO A 60 -3.33 -13.17 -8.07
C PRO A 60 -2.40 -12.73 -6.93
N VAL A 61 -2.40 -11.42 -6.68
CA VAL A 61 -1.64 -10.80 -5.58
C VAL A 61 -2.54 -9.85 -4.82
N ALA A 62 -2.24 -9.60 -3.55
CA ALA A 62 -3.01 -8.66 -2.75
C ALA A 62 -2.09 -7.80 -1.88
N ALA A 63 -2.41 -6.51 -1.79
CA ALA A 63 -1.98 -5.66 -0.69
C ALA A 63 -3.11 -5.66 0.36
N GLY A 64 -2.76 -5.75 1.63
CA GLY A 64 -3.75 -5.89 2.70
C GLY A 64 -3.51 -4.96 3.87
N LEU A 65 -4.59 -4.60 4.57
CA LEU A 65 -4.56 -3.98 5.88
C LEU A 65 -5.51 -4.69 6.83
N ILE A 66 -5.13 -4.73 8.10
CA ILE A 66 -5.87 -5.42 9.16
C ILE A 66 -7.10 -4.57 9.52
N THR A 67 -8.22 -5.24 9.75
CA THR A 67 -9.44 -4.66 10.31
C THR A 67 -9.73 -5.31 11.66
N ARG A 68 -10.49 -4.63 12.52
CA ARG A 68 -11.02 -5.20 13.77
C ARG A 68 -12.46 -5.63 13.55
N LYS A 69 -12.87 -6.69 14.25
CA LYS A 69 -14.26 -7.17 14.24
C LYS A 69 -15.24 -6.13 14.79
N ASP A 70 -14.81 -5.35 15.79
CA ASP A 70 -15.64 -4.37 16.47
C ASP A 70 -15.05 -2.95 16.40
N ALA A 71 -15.94 -1.96 16.30
CA ALA A 71 -15.71 -0.52 16.52
C ALA A 71 -14.78 0.26 15.57
N GLY A 72 -14.26 -0.34 14.50
CA GLY A 72 -13.62 0.43 13.41
C GLY A 72 -14.50 0.55 12.17
N SER A 73 -14.05 1.31 11.18
CA SER A 73 -14.80 1.50 9.94
C SER A 73 -13.92 1.41 8.70
N THR A 74 -14.45 0.76 7.66
CA THR A 74 -13.78 0.58 6.37
C THR A 74 -14.40 1.50 5.34
N THR A 75 -13.57 2.20 4.58
CA THR A 75 -13.97 2.98 3.42
C THR A 75 -13.24 2.45 2.19
N VAL A 76 -13.99 2.16 1.12
CA VAL A 76 -13.44 1.76 -0.18
C VAL A 76 -13.92 2.73 -1.24
N ASN A 77 -12.98 3.28 -2.01
CA ASN A 77 -13.25 4.07 -3.20
C ASN A 77 -12.60 3.37 -4.41
N ALA A 78 -13.34 2.42 -5.00
CA ALA A 78 -12.84 1.62 -6.11
C ALA A 78 -12.55 2.45 -7.37
N GLU A 79 -13.35 3.49 -7.63
CA GLU A 79 -13.17 4.40 -8.77
C GLU A 79 -11.82 5.13 -8.70
N LYS A 80 -11.46 5.64 -7.52
CA LYS A 80 -10.16 6.30 -7.29
C LYS A 80 -9.06 5.32 -6.87
N GLY A 81 -9.36 4.03 -6.79
CA GLY A 81 -8.40 2.97 -6.50
C GLY A 81 -7.78 3.06 -5.11
N TYR A 82 -8.53 3.41 -4.06
CA TYR A 82 -8.02 3.38 -2.70
C TYR A 82 -9.00 2.79 -1.70
N ALA A 83 -8.47 2.37 -0.57
CA ALA A 83 -9.27 2.01 0.60
C ALA A 83 -8.52 2.39 1.87
N PHE A 84 -9.27 2.66 2.94
CA PHE A 84 -8.70 2.86 4.26
C PHE A 84 -9.57 2.28 5.37
N TYR A 85 -8.93 1.98 6.48
CA TYR A 85 -9.56 1.55 7.71
C TYR A 85 -9.26 2.56 8.82
N ALA A 86 -10.32 3.06 9.46
CA ALA A 86 -10.21 3.79 10.72
C ALA A 86 -10.25 2.77 11.85
N GLU A 87 -9.16 2.69 12.61
CA GLU A 87 -9.14 1.91 13.86
C GLU A 87 -10.16 2.48 14.86
N PRO A 88 -10.62 1.67 15.83
CA PRO A 88 -11.44 2.16 16.93
C PRO A 88 -10.79 3.36 17.62
N GLU A 89 -11.62 4.30 18.07
CA GLU A 89 -11.13 5.47 18.81
C GLU A 89 -10.55 5.05 20.16
N ASP A 90 -9.31 5.45 20.40
CA ASP A 90 -8.71 5.42 21.72
C ASP A 90 -8.85 6.81 22.38
N ALA A 91 -9.37 6.85 23.61
CA ALA A 91 -9.64 8.12 24.29
C ALA A 91 -8.38 8.97 24.56
N THR A 92 -7.20 8.36 24.61
CA THR A 92 -5.93 9.05 24.86
C THR A 92 -5.18 9.30 23.56
N ASN A 93 -5.14 8.30 22.69
CA ASN A 93 -4.31 8.27 21.49
C ASN A 93 -5.09 8.59 20.22
N GLY A 94 -6.40 8.81 20.28
CA GLY A 94 -7.25 9.10 19.13
C GLY A 94 -7.37 7.92 18.15
N VAL A 95 -7.70 8.24 16.90
CA VAL A 95 -7.90 7.30 15.79
C VAL A 95 -6.68 7.25 14.87
N ILE A 96 -6.21 6.04 14.56
CA ILE A 96 -5.26 5.76 13.47
C ILE A 96 -6.04 5.38 12.22
N TYR A 97 -5.64 5.94 11.08
CA TYR A 97 -6.14 5.54 9.77
C TYR A 97 -5.05 4.77 9.03
N THR A 98 -5.35 3.58 8.53
CA THR A 98 -4.44 2.80 7.67
C THR A 98 -4.99 2.72 6.27
N SER A 99 -4.14 2.81 5.24
CA SER A 99 -4.60 2.95 3.86
C SER A 99 -3.82 2.13 2.85
N LEU A 100 -4.51 1.81 1.75
CA LEU A 100 -3.97 1.31 0.50
C LEU A 100 -4.40 2.24 -0.64
N VAL A 101 -3.48 2.57 -1.54
CA VAL A 101 -3.78 3.29 -2.79
C VAL A 101 -3.12 2.57 -3.96
N ALA A 102 -3.87 2.24 -4.98
CA ALA A 102 -3.41 1.51 -6.15
C ALA A 102 -2.37 2.29 -6.97
N ASP A 103 -1.30 1.62 -7.39
CA ASP A 103 -0.35 2.10 -8.42
C ASP A 103 -0.23 1.10 -9.57
N SER A 104 -0.98 0.01 -9.49
CA SER A 104 -1.11 -1.04 -10.49
C SER A 104 -2.59 -1.40 -10.61
N PRO A 105 -3.02 -2.05 -11.71
CA PRO A 105 -4.42 -2.41 -11.90
C PRO A 105 -4.99 -3.20 -10.72
N VAL A 106 -6.16 -2.76 -10.25
CA VAL A 106 -6.93 -3.45 -9.20
C VAL A 106 -8.07 -4.18 -9.87
N ARG A 107 -8.25 -5.44 -9.48
CA ARG A 107 -9.38 -6.27 -9.88
C ARG A 107 -10.53 -6.20 -8.90
N ASP A 108 -10.21 -6.14 -7.62
CA ASP A 108 -11.22 -6.19 -6.56
C ASP A 108 -10.72 -5.58 -5.25
N PHE A 109 -11.66 -5.12 -4.43
CA PHE A 109 -11.46 -4.82 -3.02
C PHE A 109 -12.30 -5.80 -2.19
N LYS A 110 -11.64 -6.64 -1.40
CA LYS A 110 -12.28 -7.73 -0.67
C LYS A 110 -12.08 -7.59 0.84
N LEU A 111 -13.16 -7.66 1.59
CA LEU A 111 -13.11 -7.96 3.02
C LEU A 111 -13.06 -9.48 3.20
N SER A 112 -12.03 -9.98 3.86
CA SER A 112 -11.84 -11.40 4.14
C SER A 112 -11.30 -11.56 5.54
N GLU A 113 -12.10 -12.20 6.41
CA GLU A 113 -11.81 -12.28 7.85
C GLU A 113 -11.56 -10.87 8.42
N ASP A 114 -10.41 -10.68 9.06
CA ASP A 114 -9.99 -9.43 9.69
C ASP A 114 -9.03 -8.63 8.76
N HIS A 115 -9.24 -8.72 7.44
CA HIS A 115 -8.43 -8.02 6.44
C HIS A 115 -9.28 -7.36 5.35
N LEU A 116 -8.88 -6.15 4.97
CA LEU A 116 -9.26 -5.52 3.71
C LEU A 116 -8.12 -5.72 2.71
N LEU A 117 -8.45 -6.29 1.56
CA LEU A 117 -7.51 -6.68 0.51
C LEU A 117 -7.78 -5.87 -0.76
N MET A 118 -6.75 -5.24 -1.31
CA MET A 118 -6.73 -4.71 -2.66
C MET A 118 -6.07 -5.75 -3.57
N VAL A 119 -6.88 -6.40 -4.40
CA VAL A 119 -6.49 -7.57 -5.20
C VAL A 119 -6.11 -7.15 -6.61
N GLY A 120 -5.01 -7.68 -7.12
CA GLY A 120 -4.57 -7.54 -8.50
C GLY A 120 -4.06 -8.86 -9.06
N GLU A 121 -3.37 -8.76 -10.20
CA GLU A 121 -2.65 -9.88 -10.81
C GLU A 121 -1.30 -9.37 -11.33
N THR A 122 -0.30 -10.23 -11.32
CA THR A 122 1.01 -9.89 -11.87
C THR A 122 1.64 -11.08 -12.59
N PRO A 123 2.23 -10.86 -13.78
CA PRO A 123 3.07 -11.88 -14.42
C PRO A 123 4.40 -12.04 -13.68
N SER A 124 5.07 -13.16 -13.91
CA SER A 124 6.38 -13.44 -13.32
C SER A 124 7.40 -12.36 -13.70
N ASN A 125 8.18 -11.93 -12.72
CA ASN A 125 9.19 -10.88 -12.81
C ASN A 125 8.68 -9.47 -13.13
N ALA A 126 7.36 -9.24 -13.20
CA ALA A 126 6.81 -7.89 -13.24
C ALA A 126 6.65 -7.31 -11.82
N GLY A 127 6.72 -5.98 -11.72
CA GLY A 127 6.45 -5.27 -10.47
C GLY A 127 4.95 -5.03 -10.30
N TYR A 128 4.41 -5.39 -9.13
CA TYR A 128 3.10 -4.96 -8.67
C TYR A 128 3.28 -3.85 -7.63
N SER A 129 2.77 -2.66 -7.92
CA SER A 129 2.99 -1.46 -7.11
C SER A 129 1.71 -0.97 -6.45
N TYR A 130 1.85 -0.51 -5.22
CA TYR A 130 0.81 0.15 -4.44
C TYR A 130 1.44 1.10 -3.43
N TYR A 131 0.62 1.94 -2.82
CA TYR A 131 1.00 2.77 -1.70
C TYR A 131 0.32 2.28 -0.44
N CYS A 132 1.04 2.29 0.68
CA CYS A 132 0.48 1.99 1.99
C CYS A 132 1.04 2.94 3.05
N GLY A 133 0.25 3.24 4.07
CA GLY A 133 0.63 4.13 5.15
C GLY A 133 -0.57 4.57 5.95
N GLY A 134 -0.48 5.71 6.61
CA GLY A 134 -1.53 6.10 7.54
C GLY A 134 -1.52 7.55 7.99
N GLY A 135 -2.68 7.95 8.50
CA GLY A 135 -2.93 9.24 9.12
C GLY A 135 -3.28 9.05 10.59
N TRP A 136 -3.27 10.15 11.34
CA TRP A 136 -3.57 10.14 12.77
C TRP A 136 -4.43 11.35 13.13
N SER A 137 -5.49 11.11 13.90
CA SER A 137 -6.40 12.16 14.39
C SER A 137 -5.69 13.27 15.16
N GLN A 138 -4.63 12.96 15.91
CA GLN A 138 -3.83 13.98 16.61
C GLN A 138 -2.59 14.41 15.81
N GLY A 139 -2.42 13.91 14.58
CA GLY A 139 -1.26 14.12 13.72
C GLY A 139 -1.56 14.85 12.41
N GLY A 140 -2.59 15.71 12.40
CA GLY A 140 -2.96 16.52 11.23
C GLY A 140 -4.21 16.06 10.47
N TYR A 141 -4.81 14.93 10.85
CA TYR A 141 -6.05 14.41 10.24
C TYR A 141 -7.15 14.17 11.26
N PRO A 142 -7.73 15.21 11.89
CA PRO A 142 -8.62 15.08 13.05
C PRO A 142 -9.88 14.24 12.81
N THR A 143 -10.25 13.99 11.56
CA THR A 143 -11.43 13.19 11.20
C THR A 143 -11.12 12.24 10.05
N ALA A 144 -11.91 11.15 9.94
CA ALA A 144 -11.86 10.26 8.79
C ALA A 144 -12.08 11.00 7.47
N ALA A 145 -12.92 12.05 7.46
CA ALA A 145 -13.12 12.90 6.29
C ALA A 145 -11.87 13.69 5.89
N SER A 146 -11.10 14.21 6.85
CA SER A 146 -9.84 14.90 6.55
C SER A 146 -8.78 13.94 5.98
N TRP A 147 -8.74 12.69 6.46
CA TRP A 147 -7.88 11.66 5.90
C TRP A 147 -8.33 11.21 4.51
N GLN A 148 -9.64 11.03 4.30
CA GLN A 148 -10.20 10.70 3.00
C GLN A 148 -9.88 11.79 1.96
N ALA A 149 -9.96 13.07 2.33
CA ALA A 149 -9.58 14.17 1.46
C ALA A 149 -8.08 14.11 1.06
N TYR A 150 -7.19 13.71 1.97
CA TYR A 150 -5.79 13.47 1.64
C TYR A 150 -5.63 12.34 0.62
N LEU A 151 -6.33 11.21 0.81
CA LEU A 151 -6.29 10.07 -0.13
C LEU A 151 -6.86 10.43 -1.50
N ASP A 152 -7.94 11.22 -1.54
CA ASP A 152 -8.53 11.72 -2.77
C ASP A 152 -7.52 12.56 -3.56
N ASN A 153 -6.86 13.51 -2.90
CA ASN A 153 -5.83 14.35 -3.52
C ASN A 153 -4.62 13.52 -3.98
N PHE A 154 -4.19 12.57 -3.16
CA PHE A 154 -3.07 11.69 -3.49
C PHE A 154 -3.38 10.79 -4.69
N ALA A 155 -4.58 10.21 -4.75
CA ALA A 155 -5.02 9.40 -5.88
C ALA A 155 -5.14 10.22 -7.17
N GLN A 156 -5.69 11.44 -7.09
CA GLN A 156 -5.83 12.34 -8.23
C GLN A 156 -4.46 12.79 -8.78
N GLY A 157 -3.52 13.16 -7.91
CA GLY A 157 -2.17 13.59 -8.32
C GLY A 157 -1.41 12.53 -9.12
N LYS A 158 -1.71 11.24 -8.92
CA LYS A 158 -1.13 10.15 -9.70
C LYS A 158 -1.71 10.01 -11.10
N GLN A 159 -2.98 10.37 -11.29
CA GLN A 159 -3.64 10.33 -12.60
C GLN A 159 -3.23 11.53 -13.48
N ALA A 160 -2.66 12.57 -12.89
CA ALA A 160 -2.22 13.79 -13.58
C ALA A 160 -0.75 14.13 -13.23
N PRO A 161 0.23 13.32 -13.67
CA PRO A 161 1.64 13.62 -13.43
C PRO A 161 2.02 14.95 -14.09
N ILE A 162 2.77 15.79 -13.36
CA ILE A 162 3.26 17.06 -13.89
C ILE A 162 4.31 16.78 -14.97
N GLU A 163 4.01 17.13 -16.22
CA GLU A 163 4.99 17.11 -17.31
C GLU A 163 5.89 18.34 -17.21
N VAL A 164 7.14 18.14 -16.78
CA VAL A 164 8.15 19.19 -16.78
C VAL A 164 8.99 19.06 -18.05
N SER A 165 8.86 20.02 -18.96
CA SER A 165 9.75 20.14 -20.12
C SER A 165 10.90 21.09 -19.75
N ILE A 166 12.12 20.55 -19.68
CA ILE A 166 13.33 21.34 -19.46
C ILE A 166 13.76 21.86 -20.84
N ARG A 167 13.88 23.18 -20.98
CA ARG A 167 14.45 23.85 -22.17
C ARG A 167 15.92 24.15 -21.96
#